data_AF-A0A0Z8DN75-F1
#
_entry.id   AF-A0A0Z8DN75-F1
#
_cell.length_a   1.000
_cell.length_b   1.000
_cell.length_c   1.000
_cell.angle_alpha   90.00
_cell.angle_beta   90.00
_cell.angle_gamma   90.00
#
_symmetry.space_group_name_H-M   'P 1'
#
loop_
_entity.id
_entity.type
_entity.pdbx_description
1 polymer ?
#
loop_
_entity_poly.entity_id
_entity_poly.type
_entity_poly.pdbx_seq_one_letter_code
_entity_poly.pdbx_strand_id
1 'polypeptide(L)'
;MKYDFKKAKTLIEAERENIERVSLGIREDWYWTADTVYEDGSFKIDLDTVEKITGISGSSWGTPYLEIEYKDGSSKMVPCHDNGPSDPLARPIWV
;
A
#
# COMPACT_ATOMS: atom_id res chain seq x y z
N MET A 1 12.63 -4.29 -2.74
CA MET A 1 11.65 -3.19 -2.90
C MET A 1 11.21 -2.75 -1.51
N LYS A 2 11.07 -1.44 -1.25
CA LYS A 2 10.64 -0.89 0.05
C LYS A 2 9.28 -0.22 -0.07
N TYR A 3 8.52 -0.18 1.02
CA TYR A 3 7.25 0.55 1.08
C TYR A 3 7.44 2.03 0.79
N ASP A 4 6.47 2.62 0.09
CA ASP A 4 6.38 4.07 -0.10
C ASP A 4 5.24 4.64 0.76
N PHE A 5 5.53 4.87 2.04
CA PHE A 5 4.54 5.35 3.01
C PHE A 5 4.01 6.75 2.69
N LYS A 6 4.82 7.59 2.03
CA LYS A 6 4.39 8.92 1.57
C LYS A 6 3.33 8.82 0.49
N LYS A 7 3.55 7.93 -0.49
CA LYS A 7 2.56 7.63 -1.53
C LYS A 7 1.29 7.04 -0.93
N ALA A 8 1.41 6.09 0.01
CA ALA A 8 0.26 5.54 0.74
C ALA A 8 -0.57 6.64 1.40
N LYS A 9 0.08 7.50 2.20
CA LYS A 9 -0.57 8.61 2.90
C LYS A 9 -1.29 9.55 1.93
N THR A 10 -0.62 9.94 0.84
CA THR A 10 -1.20 10.83 -0.17
C THR A 10 -2.46 10.23 -0.81
N LEU A 11 -2.45 8.93 -1.13
CA LEU A 11 -3.61 8.24 -1.69
C LEU A 11 -4.78 8.17 -0.70
N ILE A 12 -4.48 7.85 0.56
CA ILE A 12 -5.48 7.78 1.62
C ILE A 12 -6.11 9.16 1.82
N GLU A 13 -5.30 10.21 1.96
CA GLU A 13 -5.81 11.56 2.18
C GLU A 13 -6.65 12.08 1.00
N ALA A 14 -6.31 11.71 -0.23
CA ALA A 14 -7.05 12.11 -1.43
C ALA A 14 -8.45 11.48 -1.52
N GLU A 15 -8.64 10.26 -1.03
CA GLU A 15 -9.91 9.51 -1.14
C GLU A 15 -10.59 9.24 0.22
N ARG A 16 -10.06 9.79 1.33
CA ARG A 16 -10.41 9.46 2.73
C ARG A 16 -11.90 9.46 3.06
N GLU A 17 -12.70 10.26 2.35
CA GLU A 17 -14.14 10.37 2.56
C GLU A 17 -14.90 9.10 2.11
N ASN A 18 -14.38 8.42 1.09
CA ASN A 18 -14.96 7.22 0.48
C ASN A 18 -14.34 5.92 0.99
N ILE A 19 -13.25 6.01 1.74
CA ILE A 19 -12.51 4.87 2.28
C ILE A 19 -13.19 4.34 3.54
N GLU A 20 -13.39 3.03 3.61
CA GLU A 20 -13.77 2.28 4.80
C GLU A 20 -12.51 1.84 5.57
N ARG A 21 -11.60 1.18 4.86
CA ARG A 21 -10.37 0.59 5.41
C ARG A 21 -9.24 0.63 4.39
N VAL A 22 -8.01 0.75 4.86
CA VAL A 22 -6.80 0.63 4.05
C VAL A 22 -5.78 -0.25 4.74
N SER A 23 -5.24 -1.18 3.98
CA SER A 23 -4.21 -2.13 4.44
C SER A 23 -2.97 -2.02 3.57
N LEU A 24 -1.79 -2.10 4.20
CA LEU A 24 -0.51 -2.22 3.51
C LEU A 24 0.05 -3.63 3.73
N GLY A 25 0.62 -4.23 2.69
CA GLY A 25 1.15 -5.60 2.78
C GLY A 25 2.02 -5.95 1.58
N ILE A 26 2.58 -7.16 1.60
CA ILE A 26 3.24 -7.75 0.42
C ILE A 26 2.19 -8.54 -0.34
N ARG A 27 1.94 -8.20 -1.60
CA ARG A 27 0.84 -8.79 -2.40
C ARG A 27 0.93 -10.32 -2.50
N GLU A 28 2.12 -10.84 -2.71
CA GLU A 28 2.40 -12.27 -2.84
C GLU A 28 2.18 -13.04 -1.52
N ASP A 29 2.22 -12.36 -0.38
CA ASP A 29 2.20 -12.92 0.98
C ASP A 29 1.18 -12.17 1.87
N TRP A 30 0.05 -11.76 1.30
CA TRP A 30 -0.86 -10.79 1.93
C TRP A 30 -1.38 -11.24 3.30
N TYR A 31 -1.74 -12.52 3.43
CA TYR A 31 -2.40 -13.05 4.63
C TYR A 31 -1.64 -12.84 5.94
N TRP A 32 -0.30 -12.82 5.90
CA TRP A 32 0.52 -12.67 7.11
C TRP A 32 1.38 -11.40 7.13
N THR A 33 1.44 -10.66 6.00
CA THR A 33 2.21 -9.42 5.88
C THR A 33 1.36 -8.16 5.80
N ALA A 34 0.05 -8.30 5.65
CA ALA A 34 -0.86 -7.17 5.61
C ALA A 34 -1.19 -6.66 7.01
N ASP A 35 -1.19 -5.35 7.18
CA ASP A 35 -1.67 -4.66 8.37
C ASP A 35 -2.57 -3.48 7.99
N THR A 36 -3.58 -3.21 8.81
CA THR A 36 -4.52 -2.12 8.58
C THR A 36 -3.93 -0.81 9.08
N VAL A 37 -3.67 0.10 8.14
CA VAL A 37 -3.05 1.40 8.43
C VAL A 37 -4.05 2.52 8.60
N TYR A 38 -5.25 2.38 8.03
CA TYR A 38 -6.34 3.36 8.13
C TYR A 38 -7.68 2.64 8.20
N GLU A 39 -8.55 3.05 9.11
CA GLU A 39 -9.90 2.49 9.26
C GLU A 39 -10.75 3.48 10.07
N ASP A 40 -12.04 3.54 9.75
CA ASP A 40 -13.02 4.35 10.49
C ASP A 40 -12.63 5.85 10.54
N GLY A 41 -12.12 6.36 9.41
CA GLY A 41 -11.77 7.78 9.30
C GLY A 41 -10.42 8.18 9.92
N SER A 42 -9.66 7.23 10.48
CA SER A 42 -8.43 7.53 11.23
C SER A 42 -7.27 6.61 10.86
N PHE A 43 -6.04 7.14 10.88
CA PHE A 43 -4.83 6.34 10.74
C PHE A 43 -4.60 5.51 12.00
N LYS A 44 -4.52 4.19 11.86
CA LYS A 44 -4.15 3.25 12.94
C LYS A 44 -2.63 3.21 13.13
N ILE A 45 -1.89 3.49 12.06
CA ILE A 45 -0.42 3.54 12.04
C ILE A 45 0.01 4.91 11.52
N ASP A 46 0.99 5.51 12.19
CA ASP A 46 1.57 6.76 11.74
C ASP A 46 2.49 6.51 10.53
N LEU A 47 2.00 6.85 9.34
CA LEU A 47 2.72 6.67 8.08
C LEU A 47 3.93 7.60 7.91
N ASP A 48 4.11 8.59 8.79
CA ASP A 48 5.25 9.52 8.74
C ASP A 48 6.49 8.92 9.41
N THR A 49 6.26 8.13 10.47
CA THR A 49 7.31 7.54 11.30
C THR A 49 7.46 6.03 11.16
N VAL A 50 6.47 5.33 10.57
CA VAL A 50 6.55 3.89 10.39
C VAL A 50 7.65 3.50 9.40
N GLU A 51 8.46 2.53 9.79
CA GLU A 51 9.50 1.96 8.94
C GLU A 51 9.13 0.56 8.42
N LYS A 52 8.15 -0.09 9.06
CA LYS A 52 7.82 -1.51 8.88
C LYS A 52 6.33 -1.76 9.04
N ILE A 53 5.78 -2.61 8.17
CA ILE A 53 4.43 -3.16 8.29
C ILE A 53 4.59 -4.63 8.70
N THR A 54 3.90 -5.05 9.77
CA THR A 54 4.06 -6.39 10.40
C THR A 54 5.53 -6.81 10.61
N GLY A 55 6.42 -5.86 10.93
CA GLY A 55 7.86 -6.11 11.11
C GLY A 55 8.70 -6.19 9.81
N ILE A 56 8.09 -5.93 8.64
CA ILE A 56 8.70 -6.00 7.32
C ILE A 56 8.83 -4.58 6.75
N SER A 57 10.05 -4.15 6.44
CA SER A 57 10.33 -2.84 5.80
C SER A 57 10.18 -2.85 4.27
N GLY A 58 9.95 -4.03 3.71
CA GLY A 58 9.95 -4.30 2.29
C GLY A 58 10.42 -5.72 2.02
N SER A 59 10.45 -6.09 0.75
CA SER A 59 10.74 -7.45 0.33
C SER A 59 11.51 -7.48 -0.99
N SER A 60 12.35 -8.50 -1.16
CA SER A 60 12.96 -8.85 -2.45
C SER A 60 12.21 -9.98 -3.16
N TRP A 61 11.29 -10.66 -2.45
CA TRP A 61 10.51 -11.78 -2.95
C TRP A 61 9.06 -11.42 -3.24
N GLY A 62 8.64 -10.19 -2.92
CA GLY A 62 7.30 -9.72 -3.20
C GLY A 62 7.15 -8.21 -3.29
N THR A 63 6.00 -7.78 -3.78
CA THR A 63 5.74 -6.37 -4.09
C THR A 63 4.89 -5.71 -2.99
N PRO A 64 5.34 -4.59 -2.41
CA PRO A 64 4.52 -3.81 -1.48
C PRO A 64 3.29 -3.22 -2.19
N TYR A 65 2.11 -3.50 -1.63
CA TYR A 65 0.82 -3.04 -2.13
C TYR A 65 -0.01 -2.38 -1.04
N LEU A 66 -0.83 -1.44 -1.47
CA LEU A 66 -1.86 -0.76 -0.70
C LEU A 66 -3.22 -1.27 -1.20
N GLU A 67 -4.02 -1.82 -0.31
CA GLU A 67 -5.41 -2.19 -0.57
C GLU A 67 -6.31 -1.14 0.05
N ILE A 68 -7.15 -0.52 -0.78
CA ILE A 68 -8.16 0.44 -0.37
C ILE A 68 -9.51 -0.24 -0.47
N GLU A 69 -10.18 -0.42 0.65
CA GLU A 69 -11.58 -0.84 0.73
C GLU A 69 -12.45 0.41 0.86
N TYR A 70 -13.35 0.60 -0.10
CA TYR A 70 -14.28 1.72 -0.13
C TYR A 70 -15.58 1.35 0.59
N LYS A 71 -16.29 2.37 1.09
CA LYS A 71 -17.61 2.21 1.77
C LYS A 71 -18.69 1.58 0.90
N ASP A 72 -18.51 1.61 -0.42
CA ASP A 72 -19.40 0.94 -1.39
C ASP A 72 -19.16 -0.59 -1.46
N GLY A 73 -18.19 -1.10 -0.70
CA GLY A 73 -17.80 -2.52 -0.69
C GLY A 73 -16.85 -2.92 -1.83
N SER A 74 -16.45 -1.97 -2.68
CA SER A 74 -15.41 -2.20 -3.68
C SER A 74 -14.01 -2.08 -3.08
N SER A 75 -13.05 -2.83 -3.64
CA SER A 75 -11.65 -2.83 -3.20
C SER A 75 -10.71 -2.54 -4.36
N LYS A 76 -9.63 -1.78 -4.10
CA LYS A 76 -8.60 -1.44 -5.08
C LYS A 76 -7.21 -1.72 -4.52
N MET A 77 -6.43 -2.50 -5.26
CA MET A 77 -5.02 -2.76 -4.93
C MET A 77 -4.10 -1.88 -5.78
N VAL A 78 -3.23 -1.12 -5.13
CA VAL A 78 -2.30 -0.17 -5.75
C VAL A 78 -0.86 -0.52 -5.33
N PRO A 79 0.09 -0.68 -6.27
CA PRO A 79 1.48 -0.88 -5.91
C PRO A 79 2.04 0.35 -5.18
N CYS A 80 2.63 0.11 -4.01
CA CYS A 80 3.02 1.15 -3.07
C CYS A 80 4.48 0.97 -2.61
N HIS A 81 5.40 1.15 -3.57
CA HIS A 81 6.84 1.01 -3.34
C HIS A 81 7.66 2.08 -4.06
N ASP A 82 8.86 2.30 -3.55
CA ASP A 82 9.81 3.34 -4.01
C ASP A 82 10.44 3.05 -5.39
N ASN A 83 10.37 1.79 -5.87
CA ASN A 83 11.06 1.35 -7.10
C ASN A 83 10.33 1.62 -8.44
N GLY A 84 9.65 2.76 -8.58
CA GLY A 84 8.90 3.14 -9.79
C GLY A 84 7.54 2.43 -9.94
N PRO A 85 6.74 2.68 -11.01
CA PRO A 85 5.46 2.01 -11.18
C PRO A 85 5.65 0.51 -11.42
N SER A 86 5.06 -0.35 -10.58
CA SER A 86 4.84 -1.77 -10.93
C SER A 86 3.76 -1.85 -11.99
N ASP A 87 4.16 -1.61 -13.22
CA ASP A 87 3.34 -1.81 -14.39
C ASP A 87 3.64 -3.21 -14.95
N PRO A 88 2.67 -4.15 -15.02
CA PRO A 88 2.86 -5.38 -15.80
C PRO A 88 3.00 -5.11 -17.31
N LEU A 89 2.86 -3.85 -17.76
CA LEU A 89 3.16 -3.39 -19.12
C LEU A 89 4.38 -2.46 -19.18
N ALA A 90 5.29 -2.47 -18.20
CA ALA A 90 6.59 -1.82 -18.33
C ALA A 90 7.38 -2.46 -19.48
N ARG A 91 7.13 -1.98 -20.71
CA ARG A 91 7.85 -2.42 -21.91
C ARG A 91 9.31 -1.99 -21.73
N PRO A 92 10.28 -2.86 -22.02
CA PRO A 92 11.68 -2.49 -21.89
C PRO A 92 11.96 -1.27 -22.77
N ILE A 93 12.62 -0.27 -22.19
CA ILE A 93 13.17 0.85 -22.95
C ILE A 93 14.37 0.26 -23.71
N TRP A 94 14.22 0.04 -25.00
CA TRP A 94 15.37 -0.23 -25.87
C TRP A 94 16.09 1.10 -26.06
N VAL A 95 17.27 1.21 -25.44
CA VAL A 95 18.28 2.22 -25.78
C VAL A 95 19.22 1.65 -26.83
#